data_AF-A0ABD5YPU0-F1
#
_entry.id   AF-A0ABD5YPU0-F1
#
_cell.length_a   1.000
_cell.length_b   1.000
_cell.length_c   1.000
_cell.angle_alpha   90.00
_cell.angle_beta   90.00
_cell.angle_gamma   90.00
#
_symmetry.space_group_name_H-M   'P 1'
#
loop_
_entity.id
_entity.type
_entity.pdbx_description
1 polymer ?
#
loop_
_entity_poly.entity_id
_entity_poly.type
_entity_poly.pdbx_seq_one_letter_code
_entity_poly.pdbx_strand_id
1 'polypeptide(L)'
;MEKRIWSYSTPLTTNRQQVAVGNKTKTQFTVNASSVRTLHKQLLRRHGSLYRVADLRTSVAVSTQVNGTVNGDRVERNFNYTLPINSTMDYYSISSPKKPEQQVTVTRRVMVQSQPETPAILGSLASLLAPLAGLAMLFYGRENNWFDVTQTAHTEAERAKVRSEFNEWVTVGTVDLDDDRPTITVESLEGLVDVAIDSNRRVIEDAETGVYVVRDDVWYQFTPEWTTTDENEIENGNLSRNGEQIESDQHQKQT
;
A
#
# COMPACT_ATOMS: atom_id res chain seq x y z
N MET A 1 1.73 38.25 25.99
CA MET A 1 0.27 38.05 26.20
C MET A 1 -0.25 39.20 27.05
N GLU A 2 -1.17 40.01 26.54
CA GLU A 2 -1.84 41.06 27.34
C GLU A 2 -2.92 40.42 28.23
N LYS A 3 -2.87 40.65 29.55
CA LYS A 3 -3.86 40.12 30.51
C LYS A 3 -4.88 41.19 30.85
N ARG A 4 -6.16 40.95 30.56
CA ARG A 4 -7.26 41.85 30.96
C ARG A 4 -7.47 41.76 32.47
N ILE A 5 -7.25 42.86 33.17
CA ILE A 5 -7.39 42.95 34.64
C ILE A 5 -8.82 43.30 35.09
N TRP A 6 -9.55 44.09 34.30
CA TRP A 6 -10.95 44.44 34.53
C TRP A 6 -11.63 44.82 33.22
N SER A 7 -12.96 44.85 33.20
CA SER A 7 -13.76 45.36 32.09
C SER A 7 -15.09 45.92 32.58
N TYR A 8 -15.57 46.96 31.90
CA TYR A 8 -16.93 47.49 32.06
C TYR A 8 -17.63 47.48 30.70
N SER A 9 -18.86 46.99 30.65
CA SER A 9 -19.64 46.87 29.41
C SER A 9 -21.08 47.34 29.62
N THR A 10 -21.60 48.08 28.65
CA THR A 10 -23.00 48.51 28.60
C THR A 10 -23.64 47.96 27.33
N PRO A 11 -24.86 47.38 27.39
CA PRO A 11 -25.56 46.96 26.18
C PRO A 11 -25.89 48.17 25.31
N LEU A 12 -25.53 48.12 24.02
CA LEU A 12 -25.86 49.18 23.05
C LEU A 12 -27.15 48.88 22.28
N THR A 13 -27.32 47.63 21.86
CA THR A 13 -28.47 47.17 21.10
C THR A 13 -28.55 45.65 21.17
N THR A 14 -29.77 45.11 21.05
CA THR A 14 -30.02 43.68 20.90
C THR A 14 -31.05 43.52 19.80
N ASN A 15 -30.74 42.71 18.80
CA ASN A 15 -31.65 42.39 17.72
C ASN A 15 -31.78 40.87 17.58
N ARG A 16 -33.02 40.37 17.53
CA ARG A 16 -33.32 38.97 17.25
C ARG A 16 -34.31 38.94 16.10
N GLN A 17 -33.89 38.34 14.99
CA GLN A 17 -34.69 38.23 13.79
C GLN A 17 -34.48 36.87 13.14
N GLN A 18 -35.52 36.34 12.52
CA GLN A 18 -35.40 35.23 11.59
C GLN A 18 -35.08 35.82 10.21
N VAL A 19 -34.04 35.28 9.57
CA VAL A 19 -33.58 35.75 8.26
C VAL A 19 -33.64 34.57 7.31
N ALA A 20 -34.36 34.72 6.21
CA ALA A 20 -34.44 33.68 5.18
C ALA A 20 -33.06 33.47 4.52
N VAL A 21 -32.86 32.29 3.91
CA VAL A 21 -31.61 31.95 3.22
C VAL A 21 -31.32 32.98 2.12
N GLY A 22 -30.10 33.51 2.11
CA GLY A 22 -29.67 34.53 1.14
C GLY A 22 -30.00 35.98 1.53
N ASN A 23 -30.89 36.19 2.52
CA ASN A 23 -31.20 37.52 3.00
C ASN A 23 -30.16 38.02 4.02
N LYS A 24 -30.05 39.34 4.14
CA LYS A 24 -29.16 40.00 5.10
C LYS A 24 -29.99 40.78 6.10
N THR A 25 -29.58 40.76 7.37
CA THR A 25 -30.08 41.69 8.39
C THR A 25 -29.02 42.73 8.72
N LYS A 26 -29.46 43.92 9.13
CA LYS A 26 -28.61 45.01 9.60
C LYS A 26 -29.04 45.40 11.00
N THR A 27 -28.07 45.51 11.90
CA THR A 27 -28.27 46.04 13.25
C THR A 27 -27.49 47.34 13.37
N GLN A 28 -28.13 48.37 13.93
CA GLN A 28 -27.54 49.68 14.16
C GLN A 28 -27.37 49.92 15.65
N PHE A 29 -26.32 50.65 16.01
CA PHE A 29 -26.04 51.10 17.35
C PHE A 29 -25.38 52.48 17.30
N THR A 30 -25.51 53.23 18.38
CA THR A 30 -24.91 54.56 18.53
C THR A 30 -24.07 54.57 19.80
N VAL A 31 -22.90 55.20 19.74
CA VAL A 31 -22.02 55.41 20.89
C VAL A 31 -21.79 56.90 21.07
N ASN A 32 -22.05 57.42 22.27
CA ASN A 32 -21.76 58.81 22.60
C ASN A 32 -20.27 58.96 22.95
N ALA A 33 -19.49 59.49 22.00
CA ALA A 33 -18.06 59.69 22.15
C ALA A 33 -17.70 60.63 23.32
N SER A 34 -18.49 61.69 23.54
CA SER A 34 -18.28 62.62 24.65
C SER A 34 -18.43 61.96 26.02
N SER A 35 -19.40 61.05 26.17
CA SER A 35 -19.58 60.27 27.40
C SER A 35 -18.40 59.35 27.67
N VAL A 36 -17.87 58.69 26.63
CA VAL A 36 -16.67 57.85 26.72
C VAL A 36 -15.46 58.67 27.18
N ARG A 37 -15.28 59.88 26.64
CA ARG A 37 -14.18 60.78 27.07
C ARG A 37 -14.34 61.26 28.50
N THR A 38 -15.54 61.61 28.93
CA THR A 38 -15.80 62.00 30.33
C THR A 38 -15.48 60.84 31.27
N LEU A 39 -15.88 59.61 30.92
CA LEU A 39 -15.57 58.41 31.69
C LEU A 39 -14.05 58.17 31.76
N HIS A 40 -13.33 58.29 30.63
CA HIS A 40 -11.87 58.17 30.62
C HIS A 40 -11.22 59.19 31.56
N LYS A 41 -11.63 60.47 31.49
CA LYS A 41 -11.11 61.52 32.39
C LYS A 41 -11.40 61.22 33.87
N GLN A 42 -12.57 60.70 34.19
CA GLN A 42 -12.92 60.30 35.56
C GLN A 42 -12.06 59.14 36.05
N LEU A 43 -11.85 58.12 35.22
CA LEU A 43 -10.97 56.99 35.54
C LEU A 43 -9.51 57.43 35.72
N LEU A 44 -9.01 58.31 34.84
CA LEU A 44 -7.67 58.87 34.96
C LEU A 44 -7.49 59.69 36.23
N ARG A 45 -8.47 60.52 36.60
CA ARG A 45 -8.42 61.29 37.86
C ARG A 45 -8.45 60.40 39.10
N ARG A 46 -9.26 59.34 39.08
CA ARG A 46 -9.42 58.43 40.23
C ARG A 46 -8.28 57.42 40.35
N HIS A 47 -7.73 56.98 39.24
CA HIS A 47 -6.82 55.83 39.17
C HIS A 47 -5.59 56.10 38.29
N GLY A 48 -5.12 57.35 38.22
CA GLY A 48 -4.01 57.75 37.34
C GLY A 48 -2.72 56.94 37.50
N SER A 49 -2.46 56.41 38.70
CA SER A 49 -1.32 55.52 38.96
C SER A 49 -1.37 54.19 38.21
N LEU A 50 -2.57 53.68 37.88
CA LEU A 50 -2.75 52.41 37.16
C LEU A 50 -2.23 52.47 35.71
N TYR A 51 -2.19 53.66 35.12
CA TYR A 51 -1.71 53.84 33.74
C TYR A 51 -0.20 53.65 33.58
N ARG A 52 0.55 53.50 34.68
CA ARG A 52 1.96 53.10 34.65
C ARG A 52 2.16 51.62 34.35
N VAL A 53 1.12 50.81 34.58
CA VAL A 53 1.21 49.34 34.53
C VAL A 53 0.10 48.70 33.68
N ALA A 54 -0.86 49.47 33.17
CA ALA A 54 -1.97 48.99 32.37
C ALA A 54 -2.52 50.05 31.40
N ASP A 55 -2.95 49.63 30.22
CA ASP A 55 -3.59 50.50 29.22
C ASP A 55 -5.11 50.47 29.32
N LEU A 56 -5.76 51.63 29.11
CA LEU A 56 -7.21 51.71 28.95
C LEU A 56 -7.57 51.59 27.46
N ARG A 57 -8.34 50.54 27.11
CA ARG A 57 -8.84 50.31 25.74
C ARG A 57 -10.36 50.44 25.71
N THR A 58 -10.88 51.15 24.71
CA THR A 58 -12.32 51.22 24.42
C THR A 58 -12.63 50.49 23.13
N SER A 59 -13.67 49.67 23.12
CA SER A 59 -14.11 48.96 21.92
C SER A 59 -15.60 48.64 21.98
N VAL A 60 -16.23 48.52 20.82
CA VAL A 60 -17.56 47.91 20.69
C VAL A 60 -17.40 46.42 20.43
N ALA A 61 -17.97 45.60 21.30
CA ALA A 61 -18.06 44.16 21.10
C ALA A 61 -19.42 43.81 20.49
N VAL A 62 -19.41 43.02 19.42
CA VAL A 62 -20.61 42.52 18.74
C VAL A 62 -20.59 41.00 18.82
N SER A 63 -21.57 40.43 19.51
CA SER A 63 -21.77 38.98 19.61
C SER A 63 -23.02 38.59 18.84
N THR A 64 -22.87 37.71 17.85
CA THR A 64 -23.96 37.22 17.01
C THR A 64 -24.09 35.72 17.17
N GLN A 65 -25.25 35.27 17.64
CA GLN A 65 -25.62 33.86 17.67
C GLN A 65 -26.59 33.57 16.51
N VAL A 66 -26.27 32.57 15.71
CA VAL A 66 -27.07 32.12 14.58
C VAL A 66 -27.47 30.68 14.82
N ASN A 67 -28.77 30.46 14.97
CA ASN A 67 -29.37 29.14 15.16
C ASN A 67 -30.35 28.89 14.00
N GLY A 68 -30.24 27.74 13.35
CA GLY A 68 -31.10 27.40 12.22
C GLY A 68 -30.90 25.98 11.73
N THR A 69 -31.44 25.69 10.55
CA THR A 69 -31.23 24.43 9.85
C THR A 69 -30.61 24.69 8.48
N VAL A 70 -29.61 23.91 8.12
CA VAL A 70 -28.97 23.93 6.79
C VAL A 70 -28.97 22.51 6.28
N ASN A 71 -29.64 22.26 5.15
CA ASN A 71 -29.81 20.92 4.57
C ASN A 71 -30.45 19.89 5.52
N GLY A 72 -31.33 20.32 6.42
CA GLY A 72 -31.98 19.46 7.42
C GLY A 72 -31.21 19.32 8.74
N ASP A 73 -29.92 19.65 8.76
CA ASP A 73 -29.10 19.59 9.96
C ASP A 73 -29.22 20.87 10.78
N ARG A 74 -29.36 20.73 12.10
CA ARG A 74 -29.39 21.87 13.02
C ARG A 74 -27.98 22.46 13.13
N VAL A 75 -27.87 23.77 12.90
CA VAL A 75 -26.63 24.53 13.04
C VAL A 75 -26.79 25.59 14.11
N GLU A 76 -25.77 25.70 14.96
CA GLU A 76 -25.59 26.76 15.95
C GLU A 76 -24.17 27.32 15.78
N ARG A 77 -24.07 28.65 15.66
CA ARG A 77 -22.82 29.36 15.38
C ARG A 77 -22.78 30.67 16.15
N ASN A 78 -21.62 30.98 16.71
CA ASN A 78 -21.35 32.22 17.42
C ASN A 78 -20.24 33.00 16.72
N PHE A 79 -20.48 34.28 16.43
CA PHE A 79 -19.53 35.19 15.84
C PHE A 79 -19.30 36.38 16.77
N ASN A 80 -18.04 36.63 17.11
CA ASN A 80 -17.65 37.74 17.96
C ASN A 80 -16.79 38.72 17.17
N TYR A 81 -17.21 39.98 17.06
CA TYR A 81 -16.44 41.04 16.41
C TYR A 81 -16.09 42.12 17.41
N THR A 82 -14.91 42.72 17.27
CA THR A 82 -14.50 43.87 18.10
C THR A 82 -14.14 45.04 17.20
N LEU A 83 -14.75 46.19 17.45
CA LEU A 83 -14.44 47.47 16.79
C LEU A 83 -13.72 48.38 17.80
N PRO A 84 -12.38 48.51 17.72
CA PRO A 84 -11.65 49.41 18.58
C PRO A 84 -12.05 50.87 18.32
N ILE A 85 -12.29 51.60 19.40
CA ILE A 85 -12.47 53.05 19.36
C ILE A 85 -11.18 53.66 19.88
N ASN A 86 -10.37 54.23 18.99
CA ASN A 86 -9.21 55.01 19.41
C ASN A 86 -9.70 56.40 19.77
N SER A 87 -9.46 56.80 21.01
CA SER A 87 -9.68 58.15 21.48
C SER A 87 -8.33 58.72 21.88
N THR A 88 -7.67 59.38 20.93
CA THR A 88 -6.61 60.34 21.26
C THR A 88 -7.30 61.64 21.64
N MET A 89 -6.67 62.50 22.45
CA MET A 89 -7.36 63.61 23.15
C MET A 89 -8.16 64.56 22.24
N ASP A 90 -7.85 64.61 20.94
CA ASP A 90 -8.38 65.59 20.00
C ASP A 90 -9.22 65.01 18.84
N TYR A 91 -9.28 63.67 18.68
CA TYR A 91 -10.10 63.04 17.64
C TYR A 91 -10.48 61.59 17.99
N TYR A 92 -11.55 61.11 17.36
CA TYR A 92 -11.95 59.70 17.42
C TYR A 92 -11.71 59.04 16.08
N SER A 93 -11.06 57.88 16.08
CA SER A 93 -10.98 57.03 14.90
C SER A 93 -11.53 55.64 15.21
N ILE A 94 -12.30 55.11 14.27
CA ILE A 94 -12.77 53.73 14.30
C ILE A 94 -11.80 52.93 13.44
N SER A 95 -11.12 51.95 14.04
CA SER A 95 -10.29 51.03 13.27
C SER A 95 -11.17 49.97 12.58
N SER A 96 -10.67 49.41 11.48
CA SER A 96 -11.30 48.25 10.85
C SER A 96 -11.60 47.17 11.90
N PRO A 97 -12.76 46.50 11.81
CA PRO A 97 -13.15 45.47 12.77
C PRO A 97 -12.06 44.42 12.85
N LYS A 98 -11.55 44.15 14.05
CA LYS A 98 -10.67 43.01 14.28
C LYS A 98 -11.55 41.77 14.26
N LYS A 99 -11.47 41.01 13.16
CA LYS A 99 -12.05 39.67 13.09
C LYS A 99 -11.18 38.75 13.96
N PRO A 100 -11.73 37.94 14.87
CA PRO A 100 -10.97 36.85 15.46
C PRO A 100 -10.50 35.89 14.34
N GLU A 101 -9.37 35.23 14.57
CA GLU A 101 -8.59 34.41 13.61
C GLU A 101 -9.31 33.22 12.95
N GLN A 102 -10.61 33.04 13.16
CA GLN A 102 -11.36 31.96 12.51
C GLN A 102 -11.96 32.43 11.18
N GLN A 103 -11.12 32.47 10.15
CA GLN A 103 -11.60 32.30 8.77
C GLN A 103 -11.83 30.81 8.54
N VAL A 104 -13.07 30.35 8.66
CA VAL A 104 -13.44 29.01 8.17
C VAL A 104 -14.00 29.18 6.76
N THR A 105 -13.21 28.81 5.76
CA THR A 105 -13.69 28.62 4.39
C THR A 105 -14.71 27.49 4.41
N VAL A 106 -15.99 27.82 4.22
CA VAL A 106 -17.04 26.81 4.04
C VAL A 106 -17.13 26.49 2.55
N THR A 107 -16.51 25.39 2.14
CA THR A 107 -16.66 24.86 0.79
C THR A 107 -18.06 24.29 0.65
N ARG A 108 -18.88 24.90 -0.22
CA ARG A 108 -20.20 24.41 -0.62
C ARG A 108 -20.02 23.11 -1.42
N ARG A 109 -20.36 21.95 -0.84
CA ARG A 109 -20.55 20.72 -1.63
C ARG A 109 -21.86 20.86 -2.41
N VAL A 110 -21.78 21.04 -3.71
CA VAL A 110 -22.92 20.82 -4.61
C VAL A 110 -22.91 19.34 -4.96
N MET A 111 -23.95 18.61 -4.55
CA MET A 111 -24.18 17.26 -5.03
C MET A 111 -24.60 17.38 -6.49
N VAL A 112 -23.65 17.28 -7.42
CA VAL A 112 -23.97 16.98 -8.80
C VAL A 112 -24.35 15.51 -8.82
N GLN A 113 -25.56 15.17 -9.28
CA GLN A 113 -25.83 13.79 -9.66
C GLN A 113 -24.88 13.47 -10.81
N SER A 114 -23.75 12.84 -10.49
CA SER A 114 -22.94 12.18 -11.50
C SER A 114 -23.77 11.02 -11.99
N GLN A 115 -24.45 11.22 -13.13
CA GLN A 115 -24.87 10.07 -13.90
C GLN A 115 -23.57 9.37 -14.30
N PRO A 116 -23.37 8.10 -13.92
CA PRO A 116 -22.17 7.39 -14.31
C PRO A 116 -22.11 7.40 -15.84
N GLU A 117 -21.13 8.09 -16.39
CA GLU A 117 -20.86 8.12 -17.83
C GLU A 117 -20.78 6.65 -18.30
N THR A 118 -21.43 6.31 -19.41
CA THR A 118 -21.43 4.97 -20.01
C THR A 118 -20.06 4.25 -19.98
N PRO A 119 -18.90 4.91 -20.25
CA PRO A 119 -17.59 4.26 -20.13
C PRO A 119 -17.21 3.81 -18.71
N ALA A 120 -17.69 4.48 -17.66
CA ALA A 120 -17.42 4.09 -16.28
C ALA A 120 -18.14 2.79 -15.88
N ILE A 121 -19.37 2.60 -16.37
CA ILE A 121 -20.14 1.37 -16.15
C ILE A 121 -19.50 0.20 -16.92
N LEU A 122 -19.17 0.40 -18.19
CA LEU A 122 -18.49 -0.63 -18.99
C LEU A 122 -17.12 -1.02 -18.41
N GLY A 123 -16.35 -0.04 -17.94
CA GLY A 123 -15.04 -0.27 -17.32
C GLY A 123 -15.16 -1.11 -16.03
N SER A 124 -16.17 -0.83 -15.20
CA SER A 124 -16.39 -1.58 -13.95
C SER A 124 -16.73 -3.05 -14.20
N LEU A 125 -17.56 -3.34 -15.21
CA LEU A 125 -17.92 -4.71 -15.56
C LEU A 125 -16.76 -5.46 -16.20
N ALA A 126 -15.99 -4.80 -17.08
CA ALA A 126 -14.79 -5.39 -17.68
C ALA A 126 -13.73 -5.71 -16.62
N SER A 127 -13.52 -4.82 -15.65
CA SER A 127 -12.57 -5.03 -14.56
C SER A 127 -12.97 -6.18 -13.63
N LEU A 128 -14.26 -6.47 -13.49
CA LEU A 128 -14.74 -7.63 -12.74
C LEU A 128 -14.60 -8.91 -13.55
N LEU A 129 -14.96 -8.90 -14.84
CA LEU A 129 -14.98 -10.11 -15.67
C LEU A 129 -13.59 -10.58 -16.09
N ALA A 130 -12.63 -9.67 -16.29
CA ALA A 130 -11.27 -10.01 -16.68
C ALA A 130 -10.56 -11.01 -15.74
N PRO A 131 -10.52 -10.80 -14.40
CA PRO A 131 -9.90 -11.76 -13.50
C PRO A 131 -10.66 -13.07 -13.41
N LEU A 132 -12.01 -13.06 -13.48
CA LEU A 132 -12.81 -14.29 -13.51
C LEU A 132 -12.52 -15.12 -14.78
N ALA A 133 -12.42 -14.47 -15.93
CA ALA A 133 -12.05 -15.14 -17.18
C ALA A 133 -10.63 -15.70 -17.11
N GLY A 134 -9.68 -14.96 -16.53
CA GLY A 134 -8.32 -15.44 -16.29
C GLY A 134 -8.29 -16.69 -15.38
N LEU A 135 -9.06 -16.68 -14.29
CA LEU A 135 -9.19 -17.83 -13.39
C LEU A 135 -9.81 -19.05 -14.09
N ALA A 136 -10.88 -18.83 -14.86
CA ALA A 136 -11.53 -19.89 -15.63
C ALA A 136 -10.58 -20.49 -16.68
N MET A 137 -9.78 -19.66 -17.36
CA MET A 137 -8.78 -20.10 -18.32
C MET A 137 -7.65 -20.89 -17.65
N LEU A 138 -7.18 -20.46 -16.49
CA LEU A 138 -6.19 -21.21 -15.70
C LEU A 138 -6.73 -22.57 -15.24
N PHE A 139 -7.98 -22.61 -14.75
CA PHE A 139 -8.61 -23.85 -14.31
C PHE A 139 -8.81 -24.83 -15.48
N TYR A 140 -9.27 -24.31 -16.63
CA TYR A 140 -9.41 -25.09 -17.86
C TYR A 140 -8.07 -25.59 -18.39
N GLY A 141 -7.03 -24.74 -18.38
CA GLY A 141 -5.69 -25.13 -18.79
C GLY A 141 -5.06 -26.18 -17.87
N ARG A 142 -5.36 -26.11 -16.56
CA ARG A 142 -4.94 -27.13 -15.60
C ARG A 142 -5.62 -28.47 -15.85
N GLU A 143 -6.93 -28.50 -16.04
CA GLU A 143 -7.68 -29.75 -16.30
C GLU A 143 -7.24 -30.40 -17.62
N ASN A 144 -6.84 -29.59 -18.60
CA ASN A 144 -6.39 -30.03 -19.91
C ASN A 144 -4.86 -30.19 -20.04
N ASN A 145 -4.12 -30.20 -18.93
CA ASN A 145 -2.67 -30.41 -18.92
C ASN A 145 -1.87 -29.42 -19.79
N TRP A 146 -2.36 -28.19 -20.01
CA TRP A 146 -1.67 -27.16 -20.80
C TRP A 146 -0.35 -26.70 -20.18
N PHE A 147 -0.22 -26.87 -18.86
CA PHE A 147 0.95 -26.50 -18.08
C PHE A 147 1.74 -27.73 -17.61
N ASP A 148 1.43 -28.91 -18.15
CA ASP A 148 2.11 -30.12 -17.73
C ASP A 148 3.56 -30.09 -18.22
N VAL A 149 4.46 -30.30 -17.28
CA VAL A 149 5.89 -30.28 -17.52
C VAL A 149 6.25 -31.71 -17.91
N THR A 150 6.77 -31.91 -19.12
CA THR A 150 7.22 -33.23 -19.59
C THR A 150 8.09 -33.88 -18.52
N GLN A 151 7.93 -35.20 -18.32
CA GLN A 151 8.68 -35.97 -17.31
C GLN A 151 10.21 -35.68 -17.36
N THR A 152 10.74 -35.45 -18.56
CA THR A 152 12.14 -35.07 -18.81
C THR A 152 12.55 -33.75 -18.16
N ALA A 153 11.68 -32.74 -18.16
CA ALA A 153 11.95 -31.45 -17.56
C ALA A 153 11.84 -31.49 -16.02
N HIS A 154 11.04 -32.40 -15.46
CA HIS A 154 11.01 -32.64 -14.02
C HIS A 154 12.32 -33.28 -13.54
N THR A 155 12.77 -34.34 -14.22
CA THR A 155 14.04 -35.01 -13.89
C THR A 155 15.24 -34.07 -14.01
N GLU A 156 15.28 -33.23 -15.05
CA GLU A 156 16.36 -32.25 -15.22
C GLU A 156 16.35 -31.17 -14.12
N ALA A 157 15.17 -30.71 -13.70
CA ALA A 157 15.04 -29.75 -12.61
C ALA A 157 15.48 -30.35 -11.26
N GLU A 158 15.16 -31.62 -11.02
CA GLU A 158 15.56 -32.35 -9.82
C GLU A 158 17.08 -32.58 -9.79
N ARG A 159 17.67 -33.01 -10.91
CA ARG A 159 19.13 -33.12 -11.07
C ARG A 159 19.83 -31.79 -10.82
N ALA A 160 19.31 -30.70 -11.40
CA ALA A 160 19.89 -29.36 -11.23
C ALA A 160 19.82 -28.90 -9.76
N LYS A 161 18.72 -29.20 -9.07
CA LYS A 161 18.55 -28.88 -7.64
C LYS A 161 19.58 -29.62 -6.78
N VAL A 162 19.64 -30.95 -6.89
CA VAL A 162 20.55 -31.79 -6.11
C VAL A 162 22.01 -31.39 -6.35
N ARG A 163 22.39 -31.15 -7.61
CA ARG A 163 23.75 -30.71 -7.96
C ARG A 163 24.10 -29.34 -7.38
N SER A 164 23.12 -28.43 -7.31
CA SER A 164 23.35 -27.09 -6.74
C SER A 164 23.56 -27.10 -5.23
N GLU A 165 22.87 -28.00 -4.51
CA GLU A 165 22.91 -28.08 -3.05
C GLU A 165 24.25 -28.65 -2.54
N PHE A 166 24.85 -29.61 -3.27
CA PHE A 166 26.06 -30.32 -2.83
C PHE A 166 27.32 -30.09 -3.67
N ASN A 167 27.28 -29.17 -4.65
CA ASN A 167 28.40 -28.79 -5.51
C ASN A 167 29.72 -28.61 -4.73
N GLU A 168 29.65 -27.94 -3.58
CA GLU A 168 30.86 -27.62 -2.82
C GLU A 168 31.58 -28.87 -2.27
N TRP A 169 30.91 -30.02 -2.18
CA TRP A 169 31.42 -31.29 -1.66
C TRP A 169 31.72 -32.33 -2.75
N VAL A 170 31.18 -32.12 -3.95
CA VAL A 170 31.32 -33.03 -5.10
C VAL A 170 32.47 -32.59 -6.01
N THR A 171 33.16 -33.55 -6.60
CA THR A 171 34.13 -33.36 -7.67
C THR A 171 33.85 -34.34 -8.79
N VAL A 172 33.85 -33.86 -10.04
CA VAL A 172 33.63 -34.73 -11.20
C VAL A 172 34.95 -35.42 -11.56
N GLY A 173 34.91 -36.74 -11.76
CA GLY A 173 36.08 -37.55 -12.13
C GLY A 173 35.67 -38.87 -12.78
N THR A 174 36.63 -39.76 -13.00
CA THR A 174 36.39 -41.13 -13.47
C THR A 174 36.78 -42.11 -12.37
N VAL A 175 35.89 -43.04 -12.07
CA VAL A 175 35.98 -44.02 -10.99
C VAL A 175 35.96 -45.40 -11.62
N ASP A 176 37.10 -46.08 -11.66
CA ASP A 176 37.13 -47.50 -11.99
C ASP A 176 36.37 -48.29 -10.92
N LEU A 177 35.16 -48.78 -11.23
CA LEU A 177 34.29 -49.52 -10.29
C LEU A 177 34.66 -51.01 -10.15
N ASP A 178 35.56 -51.53 -10.99
CA ASP A 178 36.03 -52.93 -10.99
C ASP A 178 37.07 -53.25 -9.89
N ASP A 179 37.15 -52.43 -8.83
CA ASP A 179 38.01 -52.73 -7.68
C ASP A 179 37.31 -53.78 -6.78
N ASP A 180 38.04 -54.81 -6.34
CA ASP A 180 37.51 -55.94 -5.54
C ASP A 180 37.26 -55.54 -4.06
N ARG A 181 36.93 -54.26 -3.85
CA ARG A 181 36.68 -53.68 -2.53
C ARG A 181 35.21 -53.84 -2.14
N PRO A 182 34.91 -53.97 -0.85
CA PRO A 182 33.53 -53.99 -0.41
C PRO A 182 32.88 -52.62 -0.66
N THR A 183 31.69 -52.63 -1.27
CA THR A 183 30.90 -51.43 -1.60
C THR A 183 29.60 -51.42 -0.80
N ILE A 184 29.27 -50.28 -0.21
CA ILE A 184 28.08 -50.01 0.57
C ILE A 184 27.23 -49.00 -0.19
N THR A 185 25.99 -49.36 -0.51
CA THR A 185 25.02 -48.43 -1.12
C THR A 185 24.41 -47.53 -0.05
N VAL A 186 24.42 -46.22 -0.33
CA VAL A 186 23.80 -45.17 0.48
C VAL A 186 22.54 -44.69 -0.24
N GLU A 187 21.47 -44.42 0.50
CA GLU A 187 20.14 -44.12 -0.06
C GLU A 187 20.00 -42.68 -0.59
N SER A 188 20.90 -41.76 -0.22
CA SER A 188 20.84 -40.36 -0.64
C SER A 188 22.23 -39.75 -0.82
N LEU A 189 22.32 -38.72 -1.67
CA LEU A 189 23.54 -37.92 -1.83
C LEU A 189 23.91 -37.19 -0.54
N GLU A 190 22.92 -36.73 0.23
CA GLU A 190 23.15 -36.10 1.54
C GLU A 190 23.87 -37.06 2.50
N GLY A 191 23.38 -38.30 2.63
CA GLY A 191 24.04 -39.31 3.46
C GLY A 191 25.45 -39.65 2.95
N LEU A 192 25.66 -39.62 1.64
CA LEU A 192 27.00 -39.82 1.07
C LEU A 192 27.94 -38.65 1.37
N VAL A 193 27.44 -37.41 1.37
CA VAL A 193 28.19 -36.21 1.77
C VAL A 193 28.55 -36.28 3.26
N ASP A 194 27.63 -36.70 4.12
CA ASP A 194 27.92 -36.90 5.55
C ASP A 194 29.07 -37.88 5.77
N VAL A 195 29.05 -39.01 5.04
CA VAL A 195 30.17 -39.98 5.07
C VAL A 195 31.47 -39.35 4.57
N ALA A 196 31.42 -38.53 3.52
CA ALA A 196 32.61 -37.83 3.02
C ALA A 196 33.18 -36.87 4.08
N ILE A 197 32.33 -36.18 4.83
CA ILE A 197 32.72 -35.27 5.90
C ILE A 197 33.38 -36.04 7.04
N ASP A 198 32.74 -37.11 7.52
CA ASP A 198 33.25 -37.90 8.66
C ASP A 198 34.57 -38.61 8.36
N SER A 199 34.75 -39.03 7.10
CA SER A 199 35.98 -39.67 6.63
C SER A 199 37.06 -38.69 6.14
N ASN A 200 36.78 -37.38 6.15
CA ASN A 200 37.63 -36.34 5.58
C ASN A 200 38.03 -36.63 4.12
N ARG A 201 37.05 -37.10 3.34
CA ARG A 201 37.13 -37.41 1.91
C ARG A 201 36.25 -36.45 1.10
N ARG A 202 36.25 -36.66 -0.22
CA ARG A 202 35.45 -35.91 -1.21
C ARG A 202 34.46 -36.88 -1.85
N VAL A 203 33.29 -36.40 -2.22
CA VAL A 203 32.38 -37.16 -3.09
C VAL A 203 32.87 -37.01 -4.54
N ILE A 204 33.03 -38.12 -5.25
CA ILE A 204 33.38 -38.14 -6.67
C ILE A 204 32.15 -38.52 -7.47
N GLU A 205 31.68 -37.62 -8.35
CA GLU A 205 30.70 -37.95 -9.38
C GLU A 205 31.46 -38.57 -10.56
N ASP A 206 31.16 -39.83 -10.87
CA ASP A 206 31.70 -40.52 -12.02
C ASP A 206 31.07 -39.96 -13.31
N ALA A 207 31.91 -39.44 -14.20
CA ALA A 207 31.47 -38.75 -15.40
C ALA A 207 30.84 -39.69 -16.46
N GLU A 208 31.09 -40.99 -16.39
CA GLU A 208 30.61 -41.97 -17.38
C GLU A 208 29.28 -42.59 -16.95
N THR A 209 29.15 -42.93 -15.67
CA THR A 209 28.02 -43.65 -15.08
C THR A 209 27.05 -42.73 -14.31
N GLY A 210 27.47 -41.51 -13.96
CA GLY A 210 26.70 -40.56 -13.15
C GLY A 210 26.53 -40.98 -11.67
N VAL A 211 27.27 -42.01 -11.25
CA VAL A 211 27.27 -42.54 -9.89
C VAL A 211 28.13 -41.66 -8.98
N TYR A 212 27.68 -41.44 -7.74
CA TYR A 212 28.44 -40.70 -6.74
C TYR A 212 29.14 -41.67 -5.78
N VAL A 213 30.44 -41.48 -5.54
CA VAL A 213 31.26 -42.40 -4.75
C VAL A 213 32.13 -41.64 -3.74
N VAL A 214 32.26 -42.20 -2.53
CA VAL A 214 33.29 -41.82 -1.55
C VAL A 214 34.24 -43.01 -1.37
N ARG A 215 35.53 -42.77 -1.60
CA ARG A 215 36.57 -43.81 -1.50
C ARG A 215 37.26 -43.77 -0.14
N ASP A 216 37.19 -44.89 0.58
CA ASP A 216 37.99 -45.15 1.78
C ASP A 216 38.40 -46.64 1.84
N ASP A 217 38.57 -47.22 3.04
CA ASP A 217 38.79 -48.66 3.22
C ASP A 217 37.63 -49.50 2.66
N VAL A 218 36.43 -48.95 2.69
CA VAL A 218 35.19 -49.42 2.06
C VAL A 218 34.69 -48.31 1.13
N TRP A 219 34.02 -48.69 0.04
CA TRP A 219 33.45 -47.72 -0.89
C TRP A 219 32.00 -47.44 -0.53
N TYR A 220 31.62 -46.17 -0.54
CA TYR A 220 30.23 -45.75 -0.36
C TYR A 220 29.72 -45.19 -1.68
N GLN A 221 28.54 -45.65 -2.10
CA GLN A 221 27.99 -45.34 -3.42
C GLN A 221 26.54 -44.87 -3.33
N PHE A 222 26.20 -43.81 -4.05
CA PHE A 222 24.83 -43.39 -4.33
C PHE A 222 24.59 -43.35 -5.84
N THR A 223 23.58 -44.07 -6.30
CA THR A 223 23.12 -44.07 -7.70
C THR A 223 21.79 -43.34 -7.76
N PRO A 224 21.73 -42.15 -8.38
CA PRO A 224 20.48 -41.42 -8.47
C PRO A 224 19.48 -42.10 -9.43
N GLU A 225 18.19 -41.87 -9.24
CA GLU A 225 17.16 -42.55 -10.04
C GLU A 225 17.26 -42.22 -11.54
N TRP A 226 17.79 -41.05 -11.89
CA TRP A 226 17.95 -40.59 -13.28
C TRP A 226 19.11 -41.24 -14.04
N THR A 227 20.06 -41.92 -13.38
CA THR A 227 21.13 -42.64 -14.08
C THR A 227 20.67 -43.98 -14.67
N THR A 228 19.56 -44.54 -14.18
CA THR A 228 18.99 -45.80 -14.68
C THR A 228 18.16 -45.60 -15.97
N THR A 229 17.74 -44.36 -16.24
CA THR A 229 16.88 -44.05 -17.39
C THR A 229 17.66 -43.99 -18.70
N ASP A 230 18.92 -43.52 -18.67
CA ASP A 230 19.73 -43.34 -19.88
C ASP A 230 20.14 -44.67 -20.54
N GLU A 231 20.30 -45.77 -19.79
CA GLU A 231 20.63 -47.08 -20.37
C GLU A 231 19.42 -47.79 -21.02
N ASN A 232 18.23 -47.63 -20.44
CA ASN A 232 17.02 -48.33 -20.91
C ASN A 232 16.40 -47.71 -22.18
N GLU A 233 16.73 -46.46 -22.52
CA GLU A 233 16.22 -45.82 -23.75
C GLU A 233 17.06 -46.20 -25.00
N ILE A 234 18.33 -46.61 -24.81
CA ILE A 234 19.19 -47.06 -25.91
C ILE A 234 18.87 -48.50 -26.33
N GLU A 235 18.48 -49.38 -25.38
CA GLU A 235 18.16 -50.78 -25.70
C GLU A 235 16.79 -50.93 -26.39
N ASN A 236 15.79 -50.14 -25.99
CA ASN A 236 14.45 -50.18 -26.58
C ASN A 236 14.33 -49.50 -27.95
N GLY A 237 15.30 -48.67 -28.34
CA GLY A 237 15.35 -48.03 -29.67
C GLY A 237 15.73 -48.97 -30.82
N ASN A 238 16.40 -50.09 -30.54
CA ASN A 238 16.86 -51.03 -31.58
C ASN A 238 15.84 -52.11 -31.95
N LEU A 239 14.83 -52.37 -31.12
CA LEU A 239 13.80 -53.37 -31.41
C LEU A 239 12.67 -52.84 -32.32
N SER A 240 12.52 -51.51 -32.47
CA SER A 240 11.44 -50.93 -33.27
C SER A 240 11.80 -50.69 -34.74
N ARG A 241 13.05 -50.90 -35.17
CA ARG A 241 13.50 -50.56 -36.54
C ARG A 241 13.37 -51.70 -37.57
N ASN A 242 13.05 -52.93 -37.15
CA ASN A 242 12.96 -54.09 -38.05
C ASN A 242 11.52 -54.55 -38.38
N GLY A 243 10.50 -53.75 -38.06
CA GLY A 243 9.10 -54.19 -38.09
C GLY A 243 8.21 -53.66 -39.22
N GLU A 244 8.71 -52.89 -40.19
CA GLU A 244 7.82 -52.28 -41.19
C GLU A 244 8.45 -52.25 -42.59
N GLN A 245 8.51 -53.42 -43.23
CA GLN A 245 8.77 -53.52 -44.66
C GLN A 245 7.96 -54.64 -45.31
N ILE A 246 6.62 -54.65 -45.16
CA ILE A 246 5.73 -55.33 -46.13
C ILE A 246 4.35 -54.65 -46.15
N GLU A 247 4.12 -53.71 -47.07
CA GLU A 247 2.91 -53.64 -47.92
C GLU A 247 2.99 -52.43 -48.85
N SER A 248 3.71 -52.61 -49.96
CA SER A 248 3.69 -51.72 -51.11
C SER A 248 2.77 -52.29 -52.19
N ASP A 249 1.97 -51.39 -52.76
CA ASP A 249 1.44 -51.41 -54.13
C ASP A 249 0.39 -52.44 -54.52
N GLN A 250 -0.87 -52.00 -54.61
CA GLN A 250 -1.73 -52.23 -55.78
C GLN A 250 -2.91 -51.24 -55.80
N HIS A 251 -2.78 -50.11 -56.51
CA HIS A 251 -3.81 -49.61 -57.44
C HIS A 251 -3.37 -48.32 -58.13
N GLN A 252 -2.82 -48.42 -59.35
CA GLN A 252 -3.15 -47.52 -60.46
C GLN A 252 -2.48 -47.95 -61.77
N LYS A 253 -3.33 -48.33 -62.74
CA LYS A 253 -3.20 -48.32 -64.23
C LYS A 253 -4.23 -49.35 -64.75
N GLN A 254 -5.01 -49.16 -65.79
CA GLN A 254 -5.17 -48.11 -66.80
C GLN A 254 -6.43 -48.48 -67.63
N THR A 255 -7.13 -47.47 -68.13
CA THR A 255 -8.08 -47.49 -69.29
C THR A 255 -9.46 -48.09 -69.11
#